data_AF-A0A378QA63-F1
#
_entry.id   AF-A0A378QA63-F1
#
_cell.length_a   1.000
_cell.length_b   1.000
_cell.length_c   1.000
_cell.angle_alpha   90.00
_cell.angle_beta   90.00
_cell.angle_gamma   90.00
#
_symmetry.space_group_name_H-M   'P 1'
#
loop_
_entity.id
_entity.type
_entity.pdbx_description
1 polymer ?
#
loop_
_entity_poly.entity_id
_entity_poly.type
_entity_poly.pdbx_seq_one_letter_code
_entity_poly.pdbx_strand_id
1 'polypeptide(L)'
;MPSQPQVFNPQSTNKPATHHQANHNENRTVGQSASQTAHQLAQDIVATKAPKIGFVSLGCPKALVDSERIITELSRDGYQVASDYDGADLVVVNTCGFIESAVQESLDAIGEAITKNGKVIVTGCLGKDAEKIKTMHPAVLAVTGAHAYEEVVNAVSHYVPKPAPSKTYDPKIDLINDAGIKLTPKHYAYVKISEGCNHRCTFCIIPSFRGDLVSRPIDSIMTEAAALKNAGVKELLIISQDTSAYGVDLKYKTSFWNGMPIKSKFYDMCEALNRLGIWVRLHYIYPYPHVDAVVKLMSEDKLLPYLDIPFQHASPNVLKAMKRPAHSENVLERIKTWRSICPDIVIRSTFVVGFPGETEEDFEYLLDWLKEARLDRVGAFTYSEIEGAAANDLPNPVPEAIKQQRYERLMALQQQISAEKLAEKVGKTLKVLVDEIDEEENIAICRSYADAPEIDGHVYVDNIDASVKVGEFLTVTIDEANEYDLFASFTAELL
;
A
#
# COMPACT_ATOMS: atom_id res chain seq x y z
N MET A 1 -37.21 35.25 17.03
CA MET A 1 -36.86 36.58 16.47
C MET A 1 -37.78 37.63 17.09
N PRO A 2 -37.34 38.88 17.33
CA PRO A 2 -35.98 39.41 17.38
C PRO A 2 -35.69 40.32 18.59
N SER A 3 -34.42 40.37 19.02
CA SER A 3 -33.83 41.59 19.60
C SER A 3 -32.30 41.52 19.49
N GLN A 4 -31.74 42.32 18.59
CA GLN A 4 -30.37 42.84 18.69
C GLN A 4 -30.43 44.13 19.53
N PRO A 5 -29.35 44.51 20.27
CA PRO A 5 -28.36 45.39 19.65
C PRO A 5 -26.90 45.29 20.15
N GLN A 6 -26.00 45.65 19.23
CA GLN A 6 -24.77 46.45 19.38
C GLN A 6 -23.47 45.89 19.98
N VAL A 7 -22.43 46.22 19.22
CA VAL A 7 -21.01 45.89 19.28
C VAL A 7 -20.29 46.78 20.30
N PHE A 8 -19.32 46.21 21.03
CA PHE A 8 -18.18 46.97 21.56
C PHE A 8 -16.91 46.15 21.42
N ASN A 9 -15.90 46.76 20.80
CA ASN A 9 -14.57 46.23 20.53
C ASN A 9 -13.55 47.16 21.19
N PRO A 10 -12.61 46.65 22.00
CA PRO A 10 -11.34 47.33 22.20
C PRO A 10 -10.22 46.53 21.52
N GLN A 11 -9.63 47.14 20.49
CA GLN A 11 -8.31 46.78 19.99
C GLN A 11 -7.29 46.86 21.11
N SER A 12 -6.52 45.79 21.30
CA SER A 12 -5.26 45.80 22.03
C SER A 12 -4.29 44.86 21.31
N THR A 13 -3.46 45.50 20.50
CA THR A 13 -2.20 45.06 19.90
C THR A 13 -1.41 44.01 20.70
N ASN A 14 -1.28 42.82 20.11
CA ASN A 14 -0.02 42.09 20.00
C ASN A 14 -0.20 41.08 18.86
N LYS A 15 0.56 41.22 17.77
CA LYS A 15 0.65 40.21 16.71
C LYS A 15 1.56 39.08 17.22
N PRO A 16 1.09 37.83 17.38
CA PRO A 16 1.94 36.68 17.13
C PRO A 16 2.04 36.47 15.60
N ALA A 17 3.10 35.78 15.20
CA ALA A 17 3.38 35.44 13.82
C ALA A 17 2.21 34.68 13.16
N THR A 18 2.13 34.80 11.85
CA THR A 18 1.20 34.12 10.93
C THR A 18 0.95 32.67 11.33
N HIS A 19 -0.28 32.36 11.73
CA HIS A 19 -0.79 31.00 11.84
C HIS A 19 -0.90 30.38 10.42
N HIS A 20 -0.37 29.18 10.24
CA HIS A 20 -0.40 28.42 8.98
C HIS A 20 -1.84 28.26 8.46
N GLN A 21 -2.04 28.47 7.15
CA GLN A 21 -3.33 28.30 6.49
C GLN A 21 -3.79 26.83 6.44
N ALA A 22 -2.88 25.88 6.67
CA ALA A 22 -3.13 24.44 6.64
C ALA A 22 -3.82 23.87 7.90
N ASN A 23 -3.88 24.60 9.02
CA ASN A 23 -4.44 24.10 10.30
C ASN A 23 -5.97 24.12 10.40
N HIS A 24 -6.67 24.29 9.27
CA HIS A 24 -8.13 24.27 9.22
C HIS A 24 -8.65 23.26 8.19
N ASN A 25 -8.41 21.95 8.43
CA ASN A 25 -9.27 20.86 7.97
C ASN A 25 -8.82 19.51 8.57
N GLU A 26 -9.28 19.19 9.77
CA GLU A 26 -9.34 17.80 10.20
C GLU A 26 -10.61 17.15 9.61
N ASN A 27 -10.45 15.96 9.02
CA ASN A 27 -11.46 15.14 8.36
C ASN A 27 -11.95 15.59 6.98
N ARG A 28 -11.11 15.37 5.96
CA ARG A 28 -11.60 14.98 4.63
C ARG A 28 -11.04 13.60 4.30
N THR A 29 -11.93 12.64 4.10
CA THR A 29 -11.60 11.34 3.52
C THR A 29 -11.10 11.56 2.09
N VAL A 30 -10.01 10.86 1.73
CA VAL A 30 -9.47 10.80 0.36
C VAL A 30 -10.54 10.21 -0.56
N GLY A 31 -11.32 11.10 -1.15
CA GLY A 31 -12.40 10.78 -2.05
C GLY A 31 -12.52 11.92 -3.04
N GLN A 32 -12.17 11.61 -4.29
CA GLN A 32 -12.28 12.43 -5.51
C GLN A 32 -11.05 13.26 -5.92
N SER A 33 -9.98 12.54 -6.28
CA SER A 33 -8.99 13.02 -7.27
C SER A 33 -8.83 11.99 -8.40
N ALA A 34 -9.94 11.69 -9.09
CA ALA A 34 -9.94 10.90 -10.33
C ALA A 34 -10.99 11.45 -11.31
N SER A 35 -10.92 12.74 -11.59
CA SER A 35 -11.79 13.35 -12.60
C SER A 35 -11.23 14.73 -12.99
N GLN A 36 -10.18 14.76 -13.82
CA GLN A 36 -9.90 15.86 -14.75
C GLN A 36 -8.61 15.62 -15.56
N THR A 37 -8.52 14.51 -16.30
CA THR A 37 -7.55 14.43 -17.41
C THR A 37 -8.00 13.50 -18.54
N ALA A 38 -9.30 13.28 -18.69
CA ALA A 38 -9.86 12.39 -19.72
C ALA A 38 -10.76 13.11 -20.75
N HIS A 39 -10.90 14.44 -20.69
CA HIS A 39 -12.01 15.09 -21.39
C HIS A 39 -11.71 15.67 -22.79
N GLN A 40 -10.52 15.44 -23.35
CA GLN A 40 -10.22 15.99 -24.68
C GLN A 40 -9.46 14.98 -25.54
N LEU A 41 -10.21 14.17 -26.29
CA LEU A 41 -9.89 13.64 -27.64
C LEU A 41 -10.94 12.57 -28.00
N ALA A 42 -12.14 13.00 -28.36
CA ALA A 42 -13.15 12.12 -28.94
C ALA A 42 -13.91 12.87 -30.03
N GLN A 43 -13.46 12.76 -31.28
CA GLN A 43 -14.34 12.92 -32.44
C GLN A 43 -13.97 11.91 -33.55
N ASP A 44 -14.95 11.05 -33.80
CA ASP A 44 -15.37 10.41 -35.04
C ASP A 44 -14.35 9.69 -35.93
N ILE A 45 -14.43 8.35 -35.95
CA ILE A 45 -14.49 7.49 -37.15
C ILE A 45 -15.06 6.13 -36.72
N VAL A 46 -16.07 5.65 -37.43
CA VAL A 46 -16.63 4.30 -37.31
C VAL A 46 -15.61 3.30 -37.90
N ALA A 47 -14.75 2.79 -37.04
CA ALA A 47 -13.94 1.59 -37.26
C ALA A 47 -14.33 0.58 -36.18
N THR A 48 -14.37 -0.72 -36.49
CA THR A 48 -14.68 -1.79 -35.53
C THR A 48 -13.83 -1.61 -34.27
N LYS A 49 -14.46 -1.10 -33.20
CA LYS A 49 -13.79 -0.63 -32.01
C LYS A 49 -13.26 -1.85 -31.26
N ALA A 50 -11.98 -1.85 -30.91
CA ALA A 50 -11.41 -2.92 -30.10
C ALA A 50 -12.23 -3.05 -28.80
N PRO A 51 -12.55 -4.29 -28.35
CA PRO A 51 -13.39 -4.47 -27.18
C PRO A 51 -12.78 -3.82 -25.94
N LYS A 52 -13.64 -3.25 -25.11
CA LYS A 52 -13.29 -2.53 -23.89
C LYS A 52 -13.47 -3.42 -22.67
N ILE A 53 -12.44 -3.53 -21.84
CA ILE A 53 -12.51 -4.26 -20.57
C ILE A 53 -12.45 -3.24 -19.44
N GLY A 54 -13.49 -3.21 -18.61
CA GLY A 54 -13.52 -2.45 -17.36
C GLY A 54 -12.82 -3.25 -16.26
N PHE A 55 -12.17 -2.55 -15.32
CA PHE A 55 -11.43 -3.20 -14.26
C PHE A 55 -11.69 -2.54 -12.90
N VAL A 56 -11.99 -3.34 -11.89
CA VAL A 56 -12.10 -2.92 -10.49
C VAL A 56 -11.05 -3.65 -9.69
N SER A 57 -10.20 -2.89 -8.98
CA SER A 57 -9.15 -3.47 -8.14
C SER A 57 -9.42 -3.13 -6.68
N LEU A 58 -9.84 -4.13 -5.90
CA LEU A 58 -10.08 -3.98 -4.46
C LEU A 58 -9.00 -4.69 -3.65
N GLY A 59 -8.93 -4.34 -2.37
CA GLY A 59 -8.09 -5.02 -1.39
C GLY A 59 -6.76 -4.31 -1.14
N CYS A 60 -5.65 -4.93 -1.54
CA CYS A 60 -4.31 -4.50 -1.09
C CYS A 60 -3.34 -4.26 -2.26
N PRO A 61 -2.17 -3.64 -2.03
CA PRO A 61 -1.19 -3.38 -3.09
C PRO A 61 -0.77 -4.61 -3.90
N LYS A 62 -0.82 -5.80 -3.30
CA LYS A 62 -0.53 -7.07 -4.00
C LYS A 62 -1.60 -7.39 -5.05
N ALA A 63 -2.87 -7.16 -4.72
CA ALA A 63 -3.98 -7.31 -5.64
C ALA A 63 -3.94 -6.22 -6.73
N LEU A 64 -3.53 -4.99 -6.39
CA LEU A 64 -3.30 -3.93 -7.36
C LEU A 64 -2.28 -4.33 -8.44
N VAL A 65 -1.13 -4.88 -8.03
CA VAL A 65 -0.11 -5.38 -8.97
C VAL A 65 -0.65 -6.54 -9.82
N ASP A 66 -1.52 -7.40 -9.27
CA ASP A 66 -2.19 -8.44 -10.05
C ASP A 66 -3.07 -7.85 -11.15
N SER A 67 -3.85 -6.82 -10.81
CA SER A 67 -4.71 -6.08 -11.73
C SER A 67 -3.90 -5.43 -12.85
N GLU A 68 -2.82 -4.72 -12.51
CA GLU A 68 -1.93 -4.06 -13.48
C GLU A 68 -1.35 -5.05 -14.51
N ARG A 69 -0.99 -6.26 -14.06
CA ARG A 69 -0.50 -7.33 -14.95
C ARG A 69 -1.58 -7.84 -15.88
N ILE A 70 -2.78 -8.11 -15.37
CA ILE A 70 -3.91 -8.57 -16.18
C ILE A 70 -4.24 -7.50 -17.24
N ILE A 71 -4.35 -6.24 -16.83
CA ILE A 71 -4.62 -5.11 -17.73
C ILE A 71 -3.54 -4.98 -18.79
N THR A 72 -2.26 -5.13 -18.41
CA THR A 72 -1.13 -5.09 -19.34
C THR A 72 -1.22 -6.20 -20.38
N GLU A 73 -1.50 -7.43 -19.98
CA GLU A 73 -1.62 -8.56 -20.92
C GLU A 73 -2.84 -8.45 -21.82
N LEU A 74 -3.99 -8.02 -21.28
CA LEU A 74 -5.18 -7.73 -22.10
C LEU A 74 -4.90 -6.62 -23.12
N SER A 75 -4.19 -5.57 -22.72
CA SER A 75 -3.85 -4.49 -23.65
C SER A 75 -2.86 -4.96 -24.72
N ARG A 76 -1.93 -5.87 -24.40
CA ARG A 76 -1.06 -6.55 -25.39
C ARG A 76 -1.83 -7.44 -26.36
N ASP A 77 -2.93 -8.04 -25.89
CA ASP A 77 -3.88 -8.80 -26.72
C ASP A 77 -4.81 -7.90 -27.57
N GLY A 78 -4.65 -6.58 -27.48
CA GLY A 78 -5.37 -5.58 -28.28
C GLY A 78 -6.69 -5.11 -27.67
N TYR A 79 -7.01 -5.49 -26.43
CA TYR A 79 -8.17 -4.95 -25.72
C TYR A 79 -7.93 -3.50 -25.29
N GLN A 80 -8.98 -2.69 -25.25
CA GLN A 80 -8.94 -1.36 -24.66
C GLN A 80 -9.31 -1.42 -23.18
N VAL A 81 -8.71 -0.58 -22.34
CA VAL A 81 -9.10 -0.44 -20.94
C VAL A 81 -10.19 0.62 -20.83
N ALA A 82 -11.33 0.26 -20.25
CA ALA A 82 -12.40 1.22 -19.94
C ALA A 82 -12.09 1.95 -18.63
N SER A 83 -12.41 3.24 -18.57
CA SER A 83 -12.30 4.07 -17.37
C SER A 83 -13.45 3.87 -16.38
N ASP A 84 -14.54 3.25 -16.83
CA ASP A 84 -15.80 3.09 -16.12
C ASP A 84 -16.49 1.75 -16.49
N TYR A 85 -17.53 1.38 -15.73
CA TYR A 85 -18.34 0.18 -16.02
C TYR A 85 -19.22 0.39 -17.26
N ASP A 86 -19.62 1.66 -17.47
CA ASP A 86 -20.52 2.07 -18.53
C ASP A 86 -19.76 2.11 -19.86
N GLY A 87 -20.12 1.23 -20.79
CA GLY A 87 -19.46 1.15 -22.10
C GLY A 87 -18.22 0.24 -22.14
N ALA A 88 -17.97 -0.55 -21.09
CA ALA A 88 -17.15 -1.75 -21.18
C ALA A 88 -17.94 -2.90 -21.83
N ASP A 89 -17.27 -3.78 -22.57
CA ASP A 89 -17.84 -5.02 -23.11
C ASP A 89 -17.85 -6.16 -22.08
N LEU A 90 -17.01 -6.03 -21.04
CA LEU A 90 -16.93 -6.92 -19.88
C LEU A 90 -16.19 -6.22 -18.73
N VAL A 91 -16.57 -6.50 -17.48
CA VAL A 91 -15.88 -5.99 -16.29
C VAL A 91 -15.18 -7.13 -15.54
N VAL A 92 -13.90 -6.92 -15.20
CA VAL A 92 -13.14 -7.79 -14.29
C VAL A 92 -13.11 -7.15 -12.90
N VAL A 93 -13.59 -7.87 -11.88
CA VAL A 93 -13.56 -7.42 -10.49
C VAL A 93 -12.53 -8.25 -9.72
N ASN A 94 -11.42 -7.64 -9.32
CA ASN A 94 -10.40 -8.23 -8.47
C ASN A 94 -10.73 -7.96 -7.00
N THR A 95 -11.01 -9.04 -6.26
CA THR A 95 -11.67 -9.00 -4.95
C THR A 95 -10.73 -9.34 -3.79
N CYS A 96 -11.07 -8.82 -2.62
CA CYS A 96 -10.45 -9.18 -1.35
C CYS A 96 -11.24 -10.29 -0.66
N GLY A 97 -10.55 -11.23 0.00
CA GLY A 97 -11.14 -12.41 0.64
C GLY A 97 -10.62 -12.67 2.05
N PHE A 98 -10.04 -11.65 2.69
CA PHE A 98 -9.33 -11.82 3.97
C PHE A 98 -10.11 -11.31 5.18
N ILE A 99 -10.63 -10.08 5.14
CA ILE A 99 -11.38 -9.47 6.24
C ILE A 99 -12.86 -9.38 5.82
N GLU A 100 -13.79 -9.66 6.74
CA GLU A 100 -15.23 -9.72 6.43
C GLU A 100 -15.77 -8.41 5.83
N SER A 101 -15.33 -7.26 6.34
CA SER A 101 -15.71 -5.95 5.75
C SER A 101 -15.28 -5.84 4.28
N ALA A 102 -14.06 -6.27 3.94
CA ALA A 102 -13.54 -6.27 2.58
C ALA A 102 -14.20 -7.35 1.69
N VAL A 103 -14.66 -8.46 2.28
CA VAL A 103 -15.48 -9.47 1.59
C VAL A 103 -16.83 -8.88 1.20
N GLN A 104 -17.49 -8.17 2.12
CA GLN A 104 -18.77 -7.53 1.84
C GLN A 104 -18.62 -6.43 0.78
N GLU A 105 -17.62 -5.57 0.91
CA GLU A 105 -17.28 -4.56 -0.12
C GLU A 105 -17.06 -5.20 -1.50
N SER A 106 -16.37 -6.34 -1.54
CA SER A 106 -16.14 -7.08 -2.78
C SER A 106 -17.43 -7.63 -3.39
N LEU A 107 -18.36 -8.14 -2.58
CA LEU A 107 -19.67 -8.63 -3.06
C LEU A 107 -20.53 -7.46 -3.57
N ASP A 108 -20.54 -6.34 -2.88
CA ASP A 108 -21.30 -5.15 -3.28
C ASP A 108 -20.79 -4.60 -4.63
N ALA A 109 -19.47 -4.54 -4.82
CA ALA A 109 -18.85 -4.14 -6.08
C ALA A 109 -19.17 -5.09 -7.25
N ILE A 110 -19.26 -6.41 -6.98
CA ILE A 110 -19.71 -7.39 -7.99
C ILE A 110 -21.16 -7.09 -8.39
N GLY A 111 -22.05 -6.85 -7.42
CA GLY A 111 -23.44 -6.50 -7.66
C GLY A 111 -23.60 -5.23 -8.49
N GLU A 112 -22.82 -4.19 -8.19
CA GLU A 112 -22.79 -2.95 -8.97
C GLU A 112 -22.33 -3.18 -10.41
N ALA A 113 -21.23 -3.91 -10.60
CA ALA A 113 -20.69 -4.22 -11.93
C ALA A 113 -21.69 -5.04 -12.76
N ILE A 114 -22.41 -5.99 -12.16
CA ILE A 114 -23.47 -6.75 -12.83
C ILE A 114 -24.62 -5.82 -13.24
N THR A 115 -25.02 -4.91 -12.35
CA THR A 115 -26.14 -4.00 -12.61
C THR A 115 -25.83 -3.02 -13.75
N LYS A 116 -24.60 -2.49 -13.81
CA LYS A 116 -24.21 -1.51 -14.85
C LYS A 116 -23.81 -2.17 -16.18
N ASN A 117 -23.13 -3.31 -16.15
CA ASN A 117 -22.54 -3.92 -17.35
C ASN A 117 -23.23 -5.21 -17.82
N GLY A 118 -23.62 -6.07 -16.87
CA GLY A 118 -24.24 -7.38 -17.14
C GLY A 118 -23.27 -8.51 -17.50
N LYS A 119 -21.99 -8.23 -17.78
CA LYS A 119 -20.94 -9.25 -18.02
C LYS A 119 -19.78 -9.06 -17.06
N VAL A 120 -19.69 -9.93 -16.05
CA VAL A 120 -18.69 -9.80 -14.98
C VAL A 120 -17.89 -11.08 -14.81
N ILE A 121 -16.57 -10.93 -14.76
CA ILE A 121 -15.61 -11.95 -14.32
C ILE A 121 -15.07 -11.53 -12.95
N VAL A 122 -15.01 -12.47 -12.02
CA VAL A 122 -14.46 -12.25 -10.68
C VAL A 122 -13.10 -12.93 -10.56
N THR A 123 -12.13 -12.23 -9.98
CA THR A 123 -10.80 -12.75 -9.67
C THR A 123 -10.37 -12.29 -8.27
N GLY A 124 -9.20 -12.75 -7.81
CA GLY A 124 -8.62 -12.35 -6.54
C GLY A 124 -8.87 -13.32 -5.40
N CYS A 125 -8.67 -12.85 -4.16
CA CYS A 125 -8.62 -13.72 -2.99
C CYS A 125 -9.98 -14.35 -2.64
N LEU A 126 -11.10 -13.68 -2.91
CA LEU A 126 -12.44 -14.22 -2.66
C LEU A 126 -12.80 -15.33 -3.67
N GLY A 127 -12.09 -15.42 -4.79
CA GLY A 127 -12.34 -16.42 -5.83
C GLY A 127 -12.19 -17.87 -5.37
N LYS A 128 -11.48 -18.11 -4.25
CA LYS A 128 -11.43 -19.43 -3.60
C LYS A 128 -12.83 -19.91 -3.15
N ASP A 129 -13.71 -18.98 -2.80
CA ASP A 129 -15.08 -19.22 -2.34
C ASP A 129 -16.07 -19.02 -3.50
N ALA A 130 -15.75 -19.62 -4.65
CA ALA A 130 -16.53 -19.45 -5.88
C ALA A 130 -18.02 -19.80 -5.71
N GLU A 131 -18.34 -20.76 -4.84
CA GLU A 131 -19.73 -21.11 -4.50
C GLU A 131 -20.46 -19.97 -3.77
N LYS A 132 -19.79 -19.25 -2.86
CA LYS A 132 -20.36 -18.08 -2.17
C LYS A 132 -20.68 -16.98 -3.18
N ILE A 133 -19.73 -16.69 -4.08
CA ILE A 133 -19.91 -15.70 -5.15
C ILE A 133 -21.08 -16.10 -6.06
N LYS A 134 -21.12 -17.34 -6.55
CA LYS A 134 -22.16 -17.80 -7.48
C LYS A 134 -23.54 -17.91 -6.83
N THR A 135 -23.60 -18.19 -5.53
CA THR A 135 -24.87 -18.22 -4.78
C THR A 135 -25.45 -16.81 -4.67
N MET A 136 -24.63 -15.81 -4.33
CA MET A 136 -25.06 -14.42 -4.18
C MET A 136 -25.28 -13.71 -5.53
N HIS A 137 -24.42 -14.01 -6.51
CA HIS A 137 -24.40 -13.38 -7.83
C HIS A 137 -24.34 -14.45 -8.94
N PRO A 138 -25.46 -15.14 -9.24
CA PRO A 138 -25.49 -16.21 -10.24
C PRO A 138 -25.15 -15.77 -11.67
N ALA A 139 -25.20 -14.45 -11.94
CA ALA A 139 -24.91 -13.85 -13.24
C ALA A 139 -23.40 -13.68 -13.53
N VAL A 140 -22.52 -13.99 -12.57
CA VAL A 140 -21.07 -13.98 -12.78
C VAL A 140 -20.68 -15.03 -13.82
N LEU A 141 -19.92 -14.61 -14.83
CA LEU A 141 -19.55 -15.44 -15.97
C LEU A 141 -18.45 -16.46 -15.61
N ALA A 142 -17.43 -16.00 -14.89
CA ALA A 142 -16.33 -16.83 -14.42
C ALA A 142 -15.80 -16.33 -13.07
N VAL A 143 -15.28 -17.26 -12.28
CA VAL A 143 -14.59 -16.98 -11.01
C VAL A 143 -13.22 -17.65 -11.08
N THR A 144 -12.17 -16.88 -10.80
CA THR A 144 -10.78 -17.33 -10.79
C THR A 144 -10.11 -16.99 -9.46
N GLY A 145 -9.03 -17.69 -9.10
CA GLY A 145 -8.31 -17.47 -7.85
C GLY A 145 -7.34 -16.28 -7.88
N ALA A 146 -6.66 -16.05 -6.76
CA ALA A 146 -5.57 -15.08 -6.69
C ALA A 146 -4.40 -15.52 -7.58
N HIS A 147 -3.76 -14.56 -8.29
CA HIS A 147 -2.64 -14.81 -9.24
C HIS A 147 -2.96 -15.70 -10.43
N ALA A 148 -4.23 -15.97 -10.70
CA ALA A 148 -4.68 -16.77 -11.83
C ALA A 148 -4.73 -15.94 -13.13
N TYR A 149 -3.64 -15.24 -13.47
CA TYR A 149 -3.63 -14.26 -14.56
C TYR A 149 -4.04 -14.88 -15.91
N GLU A 150 -3.47 -16.04 -16.25
CA GLU A 150 -3.78 -16.74 -17.49
C GLU A 150 -5.25 -17.18 -17.53
N GLU A 151 -5.82 -17.62 -16.41
CA GLU A 151 -7.23 -18.00 -16.33
C GLU A 151 -8.14 -16.80 -16.56
N VAL A 152 -7.80 -15.63 -16.02
CA VAL A 152 -8.56 -14.39 -16.25
C VAL A 152 -8.50 -14.00 -17.72
N VAL A 153 -7.30 -13.95 -18.32
CA VAL A 153 -7.14 -13.58 -19.74
C VAL A 153 -7.89 -14.57 -20.64
N ASN A 154 -7.82 -15.87 -20.34
CA ASN A 154 -8.56 -16.90 -21.07
C ASN A 154 -10.08 -16.72 -20.92
N ALA A 155 -10.57 -16.47 -19.71
CA ALA A 155 -11.98 -16.23 -19.46
C ALA A 155 -12.48 -14.97 -20.19
N VAL A 156 -11.71 -13.87 -20.17
CA VAL A 156 -12.02 -12.66 -20.95
C VAL A 156 -12.13 -13.02 -22.43
N SER A 157 -11.13 -13.71 -22.99
CA SER A 157 -11.11 -14.08 -24.41
C SER A 157 -12.24 -15.03 -24.83
N HIS A 158 -12.78 -15.80 -23.88
CA HIS A 158 -13.92 -16.69 -24.10
C HIS A 158 -15.23 -15.92 -24.27
N TYR A 159 -15.48 -14.90 -23.42
CA TYR A 159 -16.72 -14.13 -23.43
C TYR A 159 -16.66 -12.89 -24.33
N VAL A 160 -15.46 -12.38 -24.59
CA VAL A 160 -15.17 -11.25 -25.47
C VAL A 160 -14.01 -11.68 -26.37
N PRO A 161 -14.29 -12.18 -27.60
CA PRO A 161 -13.25 -12.67 -28.49
C PRO A 161 -12.17 -11.63 -28.77
N LYS A 162 -10.92 -12.10 -28.84
CA LYS A 162 -9.76 -11.23 -29.12
C LYS A 162 -10.00 -10.41 -30.40
N PRO A 163 -9.69 -9.11 -30.40
CA PRO A 163 -9.82 -8.29 -31.59
C PRO A 163 -8.99 -8.89 -32.73
N ALA A 164 -9.62 -9.02 -33.91
CA ALA A 164 -8.89 -9.47 -35.09
C ALA A 164 -7.84 -8.41 -35.47
N PRO A 165 -6.61 -8.82 -35.82
CA PRO A 165 -5.58 -7.87 -36.25
C PRO A 165 -6.08 -7.10 -37.47
N SER A 166 -6.34 -5.79 -37.30
CA SER A 166 -6.83 -4.95 -38.40
C SER A 166 -5.73 -4.71 -39.42
N LYS A 167 -6.06 -4.73 -40.71
CA LYS A 167 -5.14 -4.35 -41.80
C LYS A 167 -4.76 -2.87 -41.78
N THR A 168 -5.45 -2.05 -40.98
CA THR A 168 -5.17 -0.62 -40.76
C THR A 168 -4.65 -0.33 -39.34
N TYR A 169 -4.29 -1.37 -38.59
CA TYR A 169 -3.73 -1.25 -37.25
C TYR A 169 -2.32 -0.65 -37.33
N ASP A 170 -2.12 0.51 -36.69
CA ASP A 170 -0.79 1.08 -36.51
C ASP A 170 -0.15 0.44 -35.26
N PRO A 171 0.90 -0.39 -35.42
CA PRO A 171 1.57 -1.04 -34.30
C PRO A 171 2.23 -0.07 -33.32
N LYS A 172 2.32 1.23 -33.65
CA LYS A 172 2.79 2.27 -32.73
C LYS A 172 1.74 2.68 -31.67
N ILE A 173 0.46 2.35 -31.89
CA ILE A 173 -0.64 2.72 -30.98
C ILE A 173 -0.63 1.87 -29.70
N ASP A 174 -0.08 0.65 -29.74
CA ASP A 174 0.02 -0.27 -28.59
C ASP A 174 1.46 -0.45 -28.09
N LEU A 175 2.28 0.61 -28.14
CA LEU A 175 3.60 0.58 -27.49
C LEU A 175 3.43 0.69 -25.97
N ILE A 176 2.90 -0.36 -25.37
CA ILE A 176 3.02 -0.60 -23.93
C ILE A 176 4.50 -0.82 -23.69
N ASN A 177 5.11 0.14 -22.98
CA ASN A 177 6.52 0.02 -22.62
C ASN A 177 6.74 -1.19 -21.69
N ASP A 178 7.99 -1.54 -21.46
CA ASP A 178 8.34 -2.69 -20.62
C ASP A 178 7.85 -2.57 -19.17
N ALA A 179 7.45 -1.37 -18.72
CA ALA A 179 6.89 -1.14 -17.39
C ALA A 179 5.42 -1.57 -17.27
N GLY A 180 4.72 -1.75 -18.40
CA GLY A 180 3.30 -2.09 -18.43
C GLY A 180 2.38 -0.92 -18.09
N ILE A 181 1.08 -1.22 -17.95
CA ILE A 181 0.07 -0.27 -17.51
C ILE A 181 0.06 -0.23 -15.98
N LYS A 182 0.13 0.98 -15.43
CA LYS A 182 0.10 1.25 -13.99
C LYS A 182 -1.17 1.99 -13.61
N LEU A 183 -1.75 1.56 -12.49
CA LEU A 183 -2.91 2.20 -11.85
C LEU A 183 -2.48 3.18 -10.76
N THR A 184 -1.19 3.18 -10.42
CA THR A 184 -0.55 4.15 -9.53
C THR A 184 -0.14 5.43 -10.27
N PRO A 185 -0.02 6.57 -9.57
CA PRO A 185 0.63 7.77 -10.08
C PRO A 185 2.02 7.48 -10.66
N LYS A 186 2.44 8.27 -11.67
CA LYS A 186 3.65 7.99 -12.48
C LYS A 186 4.97 7.97 -11.69
N HIS A 187 5.01 8.60 -10.52
CA HIS A 187 6.23 8.80 -9.74
C HIS A 187 6.50 7.69 -8.72
N TYR A 188 5.58 6.75 -8.48
CA TYR A 188 5.86 5.56 -7.69
C TYR A 188 5.26 4.30 -8.31
N ALA A 189 5.77 3.13 -7.95
CA ALA A 189 5.19 1.87 -8.38
C ALA A 189 5.44 0.75 -7.37
N TYR A 190 4.44 -0.12 -7.22
CA TYR A 190 4.59 -1.36 -6.46
C TYR A 190 5.28 -2.44 -7.29
N VAL A 191 6.28 -3.11 -6.71
CA VAL A 191 6.96 -4.25 -7.31
C VAL A 191 6.76 -5.47 -6.42
N LYS A 192 5.94 -6.40 -6.89
CA LYS A 192 5.68 -7.65 -6.17
C LYS A 192 6.77 -8.68 -6.46
N ILE A 193 7.54 -9.08 -5.44
CA ILE A 193 8.72 -9.93 -5.62
C ILE A 193 8.47 -11.43 -5.39
N SER A 194 7.44 -11.78 -4.65
CA SER A 194 7.06 -13.14 -4.34
C SER A 194 5.55 -13.21 -4.04
N GLU A 195 5.05 -14.43 -4.01
CA GLU A 195 3.67 -14.77 -3.66
C GLU A 195 3.63 -15.83 -2.57
N GLY A 196 2.51 -15.90 -1.83
CA GLY A 196 2.31 -16.91 -0.80
C GLY A 196 3.21 -16.71 0.44
N CYS A 197 3.07 -17.58 1.43
CA CYS A 197 3.82 -17.46 2.68
C CYS A 197 4.05 -18.82 3.35
N ASN A 198 5.26 -19.05 3.84
CA ASN A 198 5.63 -20.29 4.53
C ASN A 198 5.28 -20.28 6.03
N HIS A 199 4.85 -19.15 6.58
CA HIS A 199 4.41 -19.09 7.97
C HIS A 199 3.07 -19.79 8.15
N ARG A 200 2.87 -20.35 9.35
CA ARG A 200 1.65 -21.05 9.77
C ARG A 200 1.07 -20.36 11.01
N CYS A 201 0.88 -19.05 10.91
CA CYS A 201 0.28 -18.24 11.97
C CYS A 201 -1.19 -18.67 12.16
N THR A 202 -1.64 -18.81 13.40
CA THR A 202 -2.98 -19.39 13.69
C THR A 202 -4.13 -18.51 13.22
N PHE A 203 -3.92 -17.19 13.14
CA PHE A 203 -4.90 -16.21 12.65
C PHE A 203 -4.88 -16.02 11.13
N CYS A 204 -3.88 -16.54 10.42
CA CYS A 204 -3.64 -16.21 9.02
C CYS A 204 -3.96 -17.39 8.10
N ILE A 205 -4.90 -17.17 7.18
CA ILE A 205 -5.33 -18.16 6.18
C ILE A 205 -4.68 -17.95 4.80
N ILE A 206 -3.71 -17.02 4.67
CA ILE A 206 -3.00 -16.73 3.41
C ILE A 206 -2.46 -18.01 2.72
N PRO A 207 -1.81 -18.96 3.42
CA PRO A 207 -1.32 -20.18 2.77
C PRO A 207 -2.43 -21.01 2.10
N SER A 208 -3.66 -20.91 2.58
CA SER A 208 -4.80 -21.67 2.04
C SER A 208 -5.28 -21.16 0.68
N PHE A 209 -5.04 -19.89 0.33
CA PHE A 209 -5.54 -19.31 -0.93
C PHE A 209 -4.49 -18.65 -1.82
N ARG A 210 -3.28 -18.38 -1.30
CA ARG A 210 -2.12 -17.90 -2.08
C ARG A 210 -0.97 -18.91 -2.11
N GLY A 211 -1.09 -20.03 -1.40
CA GLY A 211 -0.08 -21.08 -1.35
C GLY A 211 1.14 -20.73 -0.51
N ASP A 212 2.14 -21.61 -0.62
CA ASP A 212 3.47 -21.44 -0.02
C ASP A 212 4.28 -20.37 -0.77
N LEU A 213 5.42 -19.97 -0.19
CA LEU A 213 6.29 -18.95 -0.78
C LEU A 213 6.78 -19.36 -2.17
N VAL A 214 6.47 -18.52 -3.17
CA VAL A 214 6.98 -18.61 -4.54
C VAL A 214 7.60 -17.27 -4.91
N SER A 215 8.94 -17.23 -4.93
CA SER A 215 9.70 -16.04 -5.28
C SER A 215 9.90 -15.92 -6.79
N ARG A 216 9.85 -14.69 -7.31
CA ARG A 216 10.19 -14.41 -8.70
C ARG A 216 11.71 -14.49 -8.91
N PRO A 217 12.16 -14.89 -10.11
CA PRO A 217 13.56 -14.75 -10.51
C PRO A 217 14.04 -13.29 -10.40
N ILE A 218 15.25 -13.09 -9.86
CA ILE A 218 15.77 -11.75 -9.56
C ILE A 218 16.03 -10.92 -10.81
N ASP A 219 16.39 -11.56 -11.92
CA ASP A 219 16.54 -10.92 -13.23
C ASP A 219 15.22 -10.35 -13.75
N SER A 220 14.10 -11.05 -13.55
CA SER A 220 12.76 -10.53 -13.87
C SER A 220 12.41 -9.31 -13.00
N ILE A 221 12.68 -9.36 -11.70
CA ILE A 221 12.44 -8.24 -10.78
C ILE A 221 13.27 -7.02 -11.20
N MET A 222 14.57 -7.21 -11.45
CA MET A 222 15.46 -6.12 -11.83
C MET A 222 15.13 -5.54 -13.21
N THR A 223 14.65 -6.36 -14.14
CA THR A 223 14.17 -5.91 -15.46
C THR A 223 12.94 -5.02 -15.32
N GLU A 224 11.93 -5.45 -14.54
CA GLU A 224 10.73 -4.65 -14.26
C GLU A 224 11.08 -3.36 -13.52
N ALA A 225 11.91 -3.42 -12.48
CA ALA A 225 12.32 -2.26 -11.70
C ALA A 225 13.08 -1.22 -12.56
N ALA A 226 13.94 -1.67 -13.47
CA ALA A 226 14.63 -0.79 -14.41
C ALA A 226 13.68 -0.19 -15.45
N ALA A 227 12.71 -0.96 -15.95
CA ALA A 227 11.68 -0.46 -16.86
C ALA A 227 10.84 0.64 -16.18
N LEU A 228 10.43 0.44 -14.93
CA LEU A 228 9.69 1.42 -14.14
C LEU A 228 10.49 2.71 -13.92
N LYS A 229 11.76 2.60 -13.54
CA LYS A 229 12.67 3.76 -13.47
C LYS A 229 12.70 4.52 -14.80
N ASN A 230 12.89 3.80 -15.91
CA ASN A 230 12.98 4.41 -17.24
C ASN A 230 11.65 5.06 -17.66
N ALA A 231 10.52 4.60 -17.14
CA ALA A 231 9.20 5.20 -17.32
C ALA A 231 8.96 6.46 -16.46
N GLY A 232 9.90 6.83 -15.58
CA GLY A 232 9.83 8.06 -14.78
C GLY A 232 9.57 7.84 -13.29
N VAL A 233 9.42 6.59 -12.83
CA VAL A 233 9.19 6.26 -11.42
C VAL A 233 10.37 6.72 -10.55
N LYS A 234 10.05 7.41 -9.46
CA LYS A 234 10.98 7.94 -8.45
C LYS A 234 11.06 7.09 -7.19
N GLU A 235 10.06 6.26 -6.93
CA GLU A 235 9.98 5.37 -5.76
C GLU A 235 9.44 3.98 -6.12
N LEU A 236 10.20 2.94 -5.77
CA LEU A 236 9.77 1.55 -5.86
C LEU A 236 9.32 1.05 -4.49
N LEU A 237 8.10 0.52 -4.41
CA LEU A 237 7.54 -0.08 -3.21
C LEU A 237 7.60 -1.61 -3.33
N ILE A 238 8.56 -2.20 -2.64
CA ILE A 238 8.82 -3.65 -2.71
C ILE A 238 7.87 -4.38 -1.78
N ILE A 239 6.99 -5.21 -2.36
CA ILE A 239 5.91 -5.87 -1.64
C ILE A 239 5.92 -7.40 -1.83
N SER A 240 5.46 -8.10 -0.80
CA SER A 240 5.06 -9.50 -0.81
C SER A 240 4.26 -9.81 0.47
N GLN A 241 4.09 -11.09 0.83
CA GLN A 241 3.56 -11.49 2.14
C GLN A 241 4.64 -11.49 3.23
N ASP A 242 5.86 -11.87 2.87
CA ASP A 242 7.07 -11.81 3.71
C ASP A 242 8.27 -11.49 2.80
N THR A 243 8.62 -10.20 2.74
CA THR A 243 9.61 -9.68 1.80
C THR A 243 11.03 -10.11 2.19
N SER A 244 11.29 -10.28 3.48
CA SER A 244 12.61 -10.68 3.96
C SER A 244 12.87 -12.18 3.83
N ALA A 245 11.87 -13.00 3.50
CA ALA A 245 12.02 -14.40 3.11
C ALA A 245 12.36 -14.61 1.62
N TYR A 246 12.49 -13.54 0.83
CA TYR A 246 12.73 -13.64 -0.61
C TYR A 246 13.92 -14.54 -0.96
N GLY A 247 13.66 -15.52 -1.84
CA GLY A 247 14.67 -16.40 -2.42
C GLY A 247 15.00 -17.66 -1.62
N VAL A 248 14.38 -17.87 -0.45
CA VAL A 248 14.49 -19.11 0.35
C VAL A 248 14.03 -20.33 -0.47
N ASP A 249 12.88 -20.21 -1.13
CA ASP A 249 12.29 -21.25 -2.01
C ASP A 249 13.14 -21.50 -3.27
N LEU A 250 13.78 -20.45 -3.80
CA LEU A 250 14.72 -20.54 -4.92
C LEU A 250 16.09 -21.09 -4.53
N LYS A 251 16.31 -21.44 -3.25
CA LYS A 251 17.60 -21.87 -2.69
C LYS A 251 18.73 -20.90 -3.05
N TYR A 252 18.42 -19.61 -3.10
CA TYR A 252 19.38 -18.55 -3.42
C TYR A 252 20.07 -18.68 -4.78
N LYS A 253 19.38 -19.26 -5.77
CA LYS A 253 19.87 -19.42 -7.14
C LYS A 253 20.41 -18.09 -7.67
N THR A 254 21.57 -18.13 -8.31
CA THR A 254 22.14 -16.97 -9.00
C THR A 254 21.50 -16.83 -10.37
N SER A 255 21.10 -15.60 -10.72
CA SER A 255 20.66 -15.21 -12.06
C SER A 255 21.52 -14.03 -12.53
N PHE A 256 21.44 -13.71 -13.82
CA PHE A 256 22.24 -12.63 -14.40
C PHE A 256 21.31 -11.51 -14.86
N TRP A 257 21.61 -10.28 -14.45
CA TRP A 257 20.93 -9.08 -14.94
C TRP A 257 21.99 -8.11 -15.47
N ASN A 258 21.88 -7.73 -16.75
CA ASN A 258 22.87 -6.91 -17.45
C ASN A 258 24.32 -7.42 -17.29
N GLY A 259 24.51 -8.74 -17.37
CA GLY A 259 25.81 -9.40 -17.20
C GLY A 259 26.34 -9.48 -15.77
N MET A 260 25.64 -8.89 -14.79
CA MET A 260 26.00 -8.98 -13.38
C MET A 260 25.35 -10.21 -12.73
N PRO A 261 26.13 -11.09 -12.07
CA PRO A 261 25.56 -12.19 -11.29
C PRO A 261 24.95 -11.66 -10.00
N ILE A 262 23.68 -11.99 -9.75
CA ILE A 262 22.96 -11.60 -8.53
C ILE A 262 22.31 -12.84 -7.95
N LYS A 263 22.53 -13.10 -6.65
CA LYS A 263 21.85 -14.19 -5.95
C LYS A 263 20.42 -13.76 -5.67
N SER A 264 19.44 -14.65 -5.89
CA SER A 264 18.07 -14.46 -5.42
C SER A 264 18.03 -14.54 -3.90
N LYS A 265 18.48 -13.49 -3.22
CA LYS A 265 18.55 -13.32 -1.78
C LYS A 265 18.05 -11.93 -1.45
N PHE A 266 17.36 -11.79 -0.34
CA PHE A 266 16.80 -10.51 0.09
C PHE A 266 17.85 -9.39 0.16
N TYR A 267 19.03 -9.64 0.77
CA TYR A 267 20.11 -8.65 0.85
C TYR A 267 20.69 -8.30 -0.53
N ASP A 268 21.03 -9.29 -1.36
CA ASP A 268 21.57 -9.08 -2.70
C ASP A 268 20.58 -8.33 -3.61
N MET A 269 19.27 -8.60 -3.47
CA MET A 269 18.21 -7.86 -4.16
C MET A 269 18.16 -6.40 -3.71
N CYS A 270 18.25 -6.13 -2.41
CA CYS A 270 18.32 -4.79 -1.85
C CYS A 270 19.51 -4.00 -2.43
N GLU A 271 20.71 -4.60 -2.46
CA GLU A 271 21.89 -3.99 -3.07
C GLU A 271 21.73 -3.74 -4.57
N ALA A 272 21.08 -4.66 -5.28
CA ALA A 272 20.82 -4.52 -6.70
C ALA A 272 19.83 -3.37 -7.00
N LEU A 273 18.74 -3.28 -6.25
CA LEU A 273 17.73 -2.24 -6.39
C LEU A 273 18.30 -0.84 -6.12
N ASN A 274 19.18 -0.69 -5.12
CA ASN A 274 19.88 0.57 -4.85
C ASN A 274 20.61 1.12 -6.10
N ARG A 275 21.15 0.25 -6.98
CA ARG A 275 21.87 0.69 -8.20
C ARG A 275 20.97 1.44 -9.19
N LEU A 276 19.65 1.38 -9.02
CA LEU A 276 18.71 2.16 -9.81
C LEU A 276 18.75 3.65 -9.45
N GLY A 277 19.24 4.05 -8.26
CA GLY A 277 19.38 5.47 -7.89
C GLY A 277 18.04 6.21 -7.74
N ILE A 278 16.99 5.47 -7.41
CA ILE A 278 15.66 5.99 -7.06
C ILE A 278 15.28 5.45 -5.68
N TRP A 279 14.25 6.03 -5.04
CA TRP A 279 13.82 5.56 -3.73
C TRP A 279 13.36 4.09 -3.81
N VAL A 280 13.74 3.31 -2.81
CA VAL A 280 13.32 1.91 -2.66
C VAL A 280 12.83 1.73 -1.23
N ARG A 281 11.54 1.43 -1.09
CA ARG A 281 10.86 1.22 0.18
C ARG A 281 10.51 -0.25 0.33
N LEU A 282 10.75 -0.79 1.52
CA LEU A 282 10.48 -2.19 1.83
C LEU A 282 9.21 -2.32 2.68
N HIS A 283 8.32 -3.23 2.30
CA HIS A 283 7.08 -3.52 3.02
C HIS A 283 6.98 -4.98 3.43
N TYR A 284 6.19 -5.25 4.47
CA TYR A 284 5.91 -6.60 4.96
C TYR A 284 7.20 -7.38 5.30
N ILE A 285 8.04 -6.78 6.13
CA ILE A 285 9.32 -7.34 6.56
C ILE A 285 9.12 -8.17 7.81
N TYR A 286 9.56 -9.43 7.76
CA TYR A 286 9.74 -10.21 8.97
C TYR A 286 11.14 -9.94 9.55
N PRO A 287 11.29 -9.77 10.88
CA PRO A 287 12.54 -9.33 11.49
C PRO A 287 13.55 -10.48 11.59
N TYR A 288 13.98 -11.10 10.50
CA TYR A 288 15.04 -12.12 10.55
C TYR A 288 16.42 -11.48 10.86
N PRO A 289 17.40 -12.24 11.40
CA PRO A 289 18.73 -11.69 11.72
C PRO A 289 19.44 -11.02 10.54
N HIS A 290 19.18 -11.43 9.29
CA HIS A 290 19.79 -10.81 8.12
C HIS A 290 19.23 -9.42 7.78
N VAL A 291 18.10 -9.02 8.38
CA VAL A 291 17.55 -7.65 8.22
C VAL A 291 18.50 -6.61 8.83
N ASP A 292 19.28 -6.98 9.86
CA ASP A 292 20.28 -6.11 10.47
C ASP A 292 21.29 -5.58 9.43
N ALA A 293 21.67 -6.41 8.45
CA ALA A 293 22.55 -6.02 7.36
C ALA A 293 21.88 -5.03 6.39
N VAL A 294 20.56 -5.14 6.19
CA VAL A 294 19.79 -4.20 5.35
C VAL A 294 19.60 -2.86 6.05
N VAL A 295 19.45 -2.84 7.37
CA VAL A 295 19.44 -1.58 8.16
C VAL A 295 20.74 -0.81 7.99
N LYS A 296 21.87 -1.50 7.83
CA LYS A 296 23.13 -0.84 7.47
C LYS A 296 23.08 -0.17 6.09
N LEU A 297 22.45 -0.79 5.09
CA LEU A 297 22.24 -0.14 3.78
C LEU A 297 21.38 1.12 3.91
N MET A 298 20.37 1.08 4.76
CA MET A 298 19.51 2.24 5.05
C MET A 298 20.30 3.39 5.71
N SER A 299 21.20 3.10 6.65
CA SER A 299 22.07 4.12 7.26
C SER A 299 23.09 4.73 6.30
N GLU A 300 23.31 4.11 5.14
CA GLU A 300 24.23 4.55 4.08
C GLU A 300 23.48 5.22 2.91
N ASP A 301 22.21 5.62 3.11
CA ASP A 301 21.31 6.25 2.13
C ASP A 301 21.10 5.41 0.83
N LYS A 302 21.32 4.09 0.91
CA LYS A 302 21.15 3.17 -0.24
C LYS A 302 19.72 2.68 -0.42
N LEU A 303 18.93 2.73 0.65
CA LEU A 303 17.51 2.39 0.70
C LEU A 303 16.83 3.40 1.61
N LEU A 304 15.51 3.57 1.46
CA LEU A 304 14.79 4.38 2.43
C LEU A 304 14.86 3.73 3.82
N PRO A 305 15.15 4.49 4.88
CA PRO A 305 15.23 3.97 6.25
C PRO A 305 13.83 3.76 6.82
N TYR A 306 13.11 2.80 6.24
CA TYR A 306 11.72 2.49 6.53
C TYR A 306 11.52 0.97 6.60
N LEU A 307 11.07 0.48 7.75
CA LEU A 307 10.73 -0.92 7.98
C LEU A 307 9.28 -1.05 8.42
N ASP A 308 8.46 -1.64 7.55
CA ASP A 308 7.12 -2.09 7.89
C ASP A 308 7.17 -3.55 8.38
N ILE A 309 7.12 -3.72 9.70
CA ILE A 309 7.21 -5.00 10.39
C ILE A 309 5.92 -5.24 11.15
N PRO A 310 5.05 -6.16 10.71
CA PRO A 310 3.82 -6.45 11.43
C PRO A 310 4.14 -7.33 12.65
N PHE A 311 4.35 -6.73 13.83
CA PHE A 311 4.66 -7.49 15.06
C PHE A 311 3.48 -8.33 15.55
N GLN A 312 2.24 -7.90 15.26
CA GLN A 312 0.96 -8.51 15.65
C GLN A 312 0.64 -8.41 17.13
N HIS A 313 1.59 -8.69 18.01
CA HIS A 313 1.47 -8.52 19.46
C HIS A 313 2.86 -8.35 20.09
N ALA A 314 2.92 -8.02 21.39
CA ALA A 314 4.18 -8.00 22.15
C ALA A 314 4.22 -9.05 23.28
N SER A 315 3.08 -9.36 23.92
CA SER A 315 3.03 -10.43 24.94
C SER A 315 3.56 -11.76 24.39
N PRO A 316 4.53 -12.41 25.08
CA PRO A 316 5.02 -13.74 24.73
C PRO A 316 3.93 -14.81 24.68
N ASN A 317 2.92 -14.74 25.56
CA ASN A 317 1.84 -15.72 25.62
C ASN A 317 0.98 -15.65 24.35
N VAL A 318 0.58 -14.43 23.97
CA VAL A 318 -0.23 -14.18 22.78
C VAL A 318 0.55 -14.52 21.52
N LEU A 319 1.82 -14.09 21.42
CA LEU A 319 2.68 -14.42 20.26
C LEU A 319 2.89 -15.92 20.08
N LYS A 320 3.01 -16.67 21.19
CA LYS A 320 3.08 -18.14 21.17
C LYS A 320 1.77 -18.74 20.67
N ALA A 321 0.62 -18.25 21.13
CA ALA A 321 -0.70 -18.69 20.68
C ALA A 321 -0.97 -18.35 19.19
N MET A 322 -0.44 -17.22 18.73
CA MET A 322 -0.43 -16.81 17.32
C MET A 322 0.49 -17.68 16.44
N LYS A 323 1.35 -18.53 17.04
CA LYS A 323 2.44 -19.28 16.38
C LYS A 323 3.39 -18.36 15.59
N ARG A 324 3.75 -17.21 16.15
CA ARG A 324 4.73 -16.30 15.56
C ARG A 324 6.15 -16.83 15.80
N PRO A 325 6.96 -17.08 14.76
CA PRO A 325 8.33 -17.58 14.94
C PRO A 325 9.24 -16.68 15.81
N ALA A 326 8.95 -15.38 15.88
CA ALA A 326 9.75 -14.37 16.58
C ALA A 326 9.36 -14.18 18.06
N HIS A 327 8.44 -15.00 18.60
CA HIS A 327 8.08 -14.95 20.02
C HIS A 327 9.28 -15.20 20.97
N SER A 328 10.37 -15.80 20.47
CA SER A 328 11.60 -16.07 21.22
C SER A 328 12.65 -14.97 21.09
N GLU A 329 12.45 -13.97 20.23
CA GLU A 329 13.42 -12.89 20.02
C GLU A 329 13.08 -11.68 20.91
N ASN A 330 14.12 -11.04 21.46
CA ASN A 330 13.95 -9.76 22.11
C ASN A 330 13.87 -8.65 21.05
N VAL A 331 12.67 -8.48 20.50
CA VAL A 331 12.38 -7.50 19.44
C VAL A 331 12.73 -6.07 19.89
N LEU A 332 12.55 -5.77 21.18
CA LEU A 332 12.83 -4.44 21.73
C LEU A 332 14.31 -4.09 21.68
N GLU A 333 15.17 -5.02 22.08
CA GLU A 333 16.62 -4.87 21.95
C GLU A 333 17.07 -4.78 20.49
N ARG A 334 16.38 -5.49 19.58
CA ARG A 334 16.64 -5.37 18.15
C ARG A 334 16.25 -4.00 17.60
N ILE A 335 15.11 -3.44 18.01
CA ILE A 335 14.71 -2.06 17.65
C ILE A 335 15.74 -1.05 18.15
N LYS A 336 16.21 -1.18 19.39
CA LYS A 336 17.28 -0.33 19.95
C LYS A 336 18.56 -0.42 19.11
N THR A 337 18.93 -1.64 18.71
CA THR A 337 20.09 -1.89 17.85
C THR A 337 19.93 -1.27 16.46
N TRP A 338 18.75 -1.39 15.83
CA TRP A 338 18.51 -0.77 14.54
C TRP A 338 18.58 0.75 14.59
N ARG A 339 18.03 1.37 15.65
CA ARG A 339 18.12 2.82 15.86
C ARG A 339 19.53 3.31 16.16
N SER A 340 20.40 2.48 16.74
CA SER A 340 21.80 2.84 16.91
C SER A 340 22.59 2.79 15.60
N ILE A 341 22.22 1.88 14.69
CA ILE A 341 22.80 1.78 13.34
C ILE A 341 22.27 2.88 12.42
N CYS A 342 20.95 3.09 12.41
CA CYS A 342 20.24 4.02 11.56
C CYS A 342 19.29 4.88 12.41
N PRO A 343 19.75 6.02 12.98
CA PRO A 343 18.94 6.86 13.87
C PRO A 343 17.63 7.36 13.26
N ASP A 344 17.61 7.56 11.94
CA ASP A 344 16.44 8.03 11.20
C ASP A 344 15.48 6.92 10.78
N ILE A 345 15.73 5.67 11.19
CA ILE A 345 14.87 4.54 10.84
C ILE A 345 13.45 4.71 11.35
N VAL A 346 12.51 4.61 10.42
CA VAL A 346 11.08 4.62 10.67
C VAL A 346 10.62 3.19 10.78
N ILE A 347 10.03 2.85 11.93
CA ILE A 347 9.49 1.51 12.17
C ILE A 347 7.98 1.61 12.23
N ARG A 348 7.34 0.98 11.24
CA ARG A 348 5.89 0.81 11.19
C ARG A 348 5.51 -0.59 11.64
N SER A 349 4.43 -0.71 12.41
CA SER A 349 3.88 -2.01 12.78
C SER A 349 2.36 -2.04 12.79
N THR A 350 1.82 -3.24 12.81
CA THR A 350 0.41 -3.53 13.04
C THR A 350 0.24 -4.46 14.23
N PHE A 351 -0.74 -4.18 15.08
CA PHE A 351 -1.11 -5.01 16.24
C PHE A 351 -2.55 -5.50 16.14
N VAL A 352 -2.81 -6.67 16.71
CA VAL A 352 -4.13 -7.28 16.82
C VAL A 352 -4.45 -7.44 18.30
N VAL A 353 -5.47 -6.72 18.76
CA VAL A 353 -5.98 -6.80 20.14
C VAL A 353 -7.21 -7.68 20.19
N GLY A 354 -7.46 -8.31 21.33
CA GLY A 354 -8.58 -9.22 21.53
C GLY A 354 -8.36 -10.62 20.96
N PHE A 355 -7.12 -11.02 20.74
CA PHE A 355 -6.79 -12.37 20.26
C PHE A 355 -7.31 -13.43 21.26
N PRO A 356 -7.82 -14.59 20.81
CA PRO A 356 -8.33 -15.62 21.71
C PRO A 356 -7.32 -15.99 22.81
N GLY A 357 -7.75 -15.86 24.07
CA GLY A 357 -6.91 -16.07 25.26
C GLY A 357 -6.13 -14.85 25.75
N GLU A 358 -6.18 -13.68 25.09
CA GLU A 358 -5.49 -12.46 25.54
C GLU A 358 -6.09 -11.94 26.87
N THR A 359 -5.26 -11.90 27.91
CA THR A 359 -5.62 -11.40 29.23
C THR A 359 -5.34 -9.90 29.37
N GLU A 360 -5.80 -9.30 30.47
CA GLU A 360 -5.47 -7.90 30.76
C GLU A 360 -3.97 -7.69 31.01
N GLU A 361 -3.30 -8.66 31.64
CA GLU A 361 -1.85 -8.63 31.84
C GLU A 361 -1.08 -8.64 30.52
N ASP A 362 -1.54 -9.43 29.54
CA ASP A 362 -0.95 -9.46 28.20
C ASP A 362 -1.09 -8.12 27.46
N PHE A 363 -2.25 -7.48 27.64
CA PHE A 363 -2.54 -6.19 27.02
C PHE A 363 -1.75 -5.05 27.68
N GLU A 364 -1.66 -5.00 29.01
CA GLU A 364 -0.81 -4.03 29.71
C GLU A 364 0.66 -4.19 29.34
N TYR A 365 1.14 -5.43 29.23
CA TYR A 365 2.49 -5.71 28.72
C TYR A 365 2.70 -5.11 27.32
N LEU A 366 1.70 -5.22 26.43
CA LEU A 366 1.78 -4.62 25.10
C LEU A 366 1.86 -3.09 25.16
N LEU A 367 1.07 -2.45 26.01
CA LEU A 367 1.12 -0.99 26.18
C LEU A 367 2.48 -0.52 26.72
N ASP A 368 3.01 -1.19 27.73
CA ASP A 368 4.33 -0.86 28.28
C ASP A 368 5.46 -1.11 27.28
N TRP A 369 5.38 -2.21 26.52
CA TRP A 369 6.30 -2.48 25.43
C TRP A 369 6.25 -1.38 24.37
N LEU A 370 5.05 -0.89 24.01
CA LEU A 370 4.90 0.16 23.00
C LEU A 370 5.49 1.50 23.47
N LYS A 371 5.32 1.85 24.74
CA LYS A 371 5.97 3.04 25.36
C LYS A 371 7.49 2.99 25.25
N GLU A 372 8.10 1.82 25.47
CA GLU A 372 9.54 1.66 25.36
C GLU A 372 10.00 1.61 23.89
N ALA A 373 9.23 0.91 23.04
CA ALA A 373 9.54 0.77 21.62
C ALA A 373 9.42 2.10 20.87
N ARG A 374 8.55 3.04 21.30
CA ARG A 374 8.29 4.34 20.66
C ARG A 374 8.18 4.22 19.13
N LEU A 375 7.35 3.31 18.62
CA LEU A 375 7.25 3.06 17.18
C LEU A 375 6.72 4.28 16.44
N ASP A 376 7.26 4.53 15.25
CA ASP A 376 6.97 5.72 14.45
C ASP A 376 5.54 5.71 13.90
N ARG A 377 5.08 4.54 13.43
CA ARG A 377 3.73 4.35 12.89
C ARG A 377 3.14 3.06 13.43
N VAL A 378 1.93 3.10 13.98
CA VAL A 378 1.23 1.88 14.41
C VAL A 378 -0.24 1.93 14.01
N GLY A 379 -0.67 0.85 13.35
CA GLY A 379 -2.08 0.51 13.23
C GLY A 379 -2.46 -0.59 14.21
N ALA A 380 -3.70 -0.59 14.67
CA ALA A 380 -4.27 -1.69 15.45
C ALA A 380 -5.57 -2.18 14.82
N PHE A 381 -5.89 -3.45 15.04
CA PHE A 381 -7.14 -4.07 14.64
C PHE A 381 -7.68 -4.91 15.78
N THR A 382 -9.00 -4.98 15.93
CA THR A 382 -9.61 -6.00 16.78
C THR A 382 -9.51 -7.35 16.09
N TYR A 383 -9.29 -8.42 16.87
CA TYR A 383 -9.30 -9.77 16.33
C TYR A 383 -10.69 -10.10 15.77
N SER A 384 -10.70 -10.48 14.49
CA SER A 384 -11.88 -10.97 13.78
C SER A 384 -11.67 -12.45 13.42
N GLU A 385 -12.68 -13.26 13.69
CA GLU A 385 -12.67 -14.68 13.30
C GLU A 385 -12.79 -14.79 11.79
N ILE A 386 -11.82 -15.44 11.16
CA ILE A 386 -11.84 -15.71 9.73
C ILE A 386 -12.09 -17.20 9.55
N GLU A 387 -13.02 -17.57 8.66
CA GLU A 387 -13.32 -18.97 8.37
C GLU A 387 -12.04 -19.74 7.97
N GLY A 388 -11.82 -20.89 8.62
CA GLY A 388 -10.63 -21.73 8.42
C GLY A 388 -9.38 -21.29 9.19
N ALA A 389 -9.42 -20.21 9.97
CA ALA A 389 -8.31 -19.84 10.86
C ALA A 389 -8.26 -20.75 12.09
N ALA A 390 -7.10 -21.36 12.35
CA ALA A 390 -6.90 -22.23 13.51
C ALA A 390 -7.03 -21.49 14.86
N ALA A 391 -6.95 -20.17 14.86
CA ALA A 391 -7.17 -19.34 16.05
C ALA A 391 -8.63 -19.41 16.56
N ASN A 392 -9.60 -19.74 15.70
CA ASN A 392 -11.01 -19.85 16.10
C ASN A 392 -11.26 -21.02 17.08
N ASP A 393 -10.39 -22.03 17.07
CA ASP A 393 -10.49 -23.20 17.96
C ASP A 393 -9.77 -22.97 19.31
N LEU A 394 -9.15 -21.81 19.51
CA LEU A 394 -8.48 -21.49 20.76
C LEU A 394 -9.49 -21.16 21.86
N PRO A 395 -9.24 -21.56 23.11
CA PRO A 395 -10.15 -21.30 24.22
C PRO A 395 -10.17 -19.81 24.61
N ASN A 396 -11.20 -19.42 25.35
CA ASN A 396 -11.35 -18.09 25.96
C ASN A 396 -11.36 -16.94 24.92
N PRO A 397 -12.34 -16.91 24.00
CA PRO A 397 -12.51 -15.77 23.11
C PRO A 397 -12.76 -14.49 23.91
N VAL A 398 -12.13 -13.39 23.50
CA VAL A 398 -12.29 -12.09 24.16
C VAL A 398 -13.60 -11.44 23.70
N PRO A 399 -14.47 -10.94 24.61
CA PRO A 399 -15.70 -10.26 24.22
C PRO A 399 -15.44 -8.99 23.40
N GLU A 400 -16.30 -8.69 22.41
CA GLU A 400 -16.10 -7.57 21.48
C GLU A 400 -15.95 -6.21 22.17
N ALA A 401 -16.73 -5.97 23.23
CA ALA A 401 -16.62 -4.74 24.02
C ALA A 401 -15.21 -4.55 24.64
N ILE A 402 -14.56 -5.65 25.05
CA ILE A 402 -13.19 -5.61 25.57
C ILE A 402 -12.18 -5.39 24.44
N LYS A 403 -12.38 -6.02 23.27
CA LYS A 403 -11.52 -5.78 22.10
C LYS A 403 -11.54 -4.31 21.70
N GLN A 404 -12.74 -3.72 21.63
CA GLN A 404 -12.93 -2.32 21.29
C GLN A 404 -12.29 -1.39 22.33
N GLN A 405 -12.49 -1.65 23.62
CA GLN A 405 -11.83 -0.90 24.69
C GLN A 405 -10.30 -0.96 24.58
N ARG A 406 -9.73 -2.15 24.29
CA ARG A 406 -8.29 -2.33 24.09
C ARG A 406 -7.78 -1.58 22.86
N TYR A 407 -8.53 -1.63 21.76
CA TYR A 407 -8.22 -0.90 20.54
C TYR A 407 -8.12 0.61 20.82
N GLU A 408 -9.13 1.18 21.48
CA GLU A 408 -9.17 2.61 21.82
C GLU A 408 -7.99 3.02 22.72
N ARG A 409 -7.68 2.21 23.75
CA ARG A 409 -6.56 2.47 24.67
C ARG A 409 -5.20 2.40 23.96
N LEU A 410 -5.00 1.41 23.09
CA LEU A 410 -3.77 1.27 22.31
C LEU A 410 -3.61 2.44 21.34
N MET A 411 -4.65 2.78 20.58
CA MET A 411 -4.61 3.88 19.62
C MET A 411 -4.41 5.24 20.30
N ALA A 412 -5.02 5.48 21.47
CA ALA A 412 -4.80 6.69 22.25
C ALA A 412 -3.33 6.82 22.72
N LEU A 413 -2.71 5.73 23.18
CA LEU A 413 -1.29 5.72 23.53
C LEU A 413 -0.41 5.96 22.29
N GLN A 414 -0.71 5.30 21.17
CA GLN A 414 0.06 5.47 19.95
C GLN A 414 -0.03 6.90 19.42
N GLN A 415 -1.20 7.54 19.49
CA GLN A 415 -1.38 8.92 19.03
C GLN A 415 -0.41 9.86 19.76
N GLN A 416 -0.24 9.68 21.08
CA GLN A 416 0.74 10.43 21.88
C GLN A 416 2.18 10.19 21.39
N ILE A 417 2.55 8.93 21.18
CA ILE A 417 3.89 8.56 20.69
C ILE A 417 4.15 9.15 19.30
N SER A 418 3.16 9.09 18.40
CA SER A 418 3.24 9.61 17.04
C SER A 418 3.44 11.12 17.04
N ALA A 419 2.63 11.86 17.82
CA ALA A 419 2.76 13.30 17.98
C ALA A 419 4.14 13.71 18.50
N GLU A 420 4.66 13.01 19.52
CA GLU A 420 6.01 13.26 20.04
C GLU A 420 7.10 13.03 18.97
N LYS A 421 6.98 11.93 18.21
CA LYS A 421 7.94 11.55 17.17
C LYS A 421 7.94 12.51 15.98
N LEU A 422 6.78 13.04 15.60
CA LEU A 422 6.67 14.05 14.55
C LEU A 422 7.11 15.43 15.04
N ALA A 423 6.85 15.79 16.30
CA ALA A 423 7.40 17.01 16.90
C ALA A 423 8.94 17.03 16.89
N GLU A 424 9.60 15.87 17.03
CA GLU A 424 11.06 15.73 16.86
C GLU A 424 11.56 16.03 15.44
N LYS A 425 10.66 16.16 14.44
CA LYS A 425 10.99 16.54 13.06
C LYS A 425 10.87 18.03 12.79
N VAL A 426 10.18 18.79 13.65
CA VAL A 426 10.08 20.25 13.53
C VAL A 426 11.47 20.90 13.55
N GLY A 427 11.71 21.81 12.62
CA GLY A 427 12.98 22.48 12.38
C GLY A 427 14.00 21.66 11.55
N LYS A 428 13.70 20.39 11.21
CA LYS A 428 14.56 19.60 10.32
C LYS A 428 14.23 19.86 8.87
N THR A 429 15.26 19.77 8.02
CA THR A 429 15.10 19.85 6.57
C THR A 429 14.97 18.45 5.99
N LEU A 430 13.87 18.20 5.28
CA LEU A 430 13.53 16.91 4.70
C LEU A 430 13.42 17.03 3.17
N LYS A 431 13.82 15.96 2.50
CA LYS A 431 13.49 15.76 1.09
C LYS A 431 12.13 15.08 0.98
N VAL A 432 11.20 15.70 0.26
CA VAL A 432 9.82 15.23 0.09
C VAL A 432 9.48 15.06 -1.37
N LEU A 433 8.63 14.09 -1.70
CA LEU A 433 8.14 13.79 -3.04
C LEU A 433 6.71 14.31 -3.18
N VAL A 434 6.44 15.15 -4.18
CA VAL A 434 5.10 15.71 -4.42
C VAL A 434 4.19 14.65 -5.02
N ASP A 435 3.11 14.29 -4.32
CA ASP A 435 2.11 13.34 -4.83
C ASP A 435 0.94 14.04 -5.52
N GLU A 436 0.51 15.17 -4.97
CA GLU A 436 -0.65 15.94 -5.44
C GLU A 436 -0.44 17.44 -5.20
N ILE A 437 -1.12 18.25 -6.00
CA ILE A 437 -1.18 19.71 -5.84
C ILE A 437 -2.65 20.11 -5.74
N ASP A 438 -3.00 20.77 -4.65
CA ASP A 438 -4.27 21.48 -4.52
C ASP A 438 -4.09 22.88 -5.13
N GLU A 439 -4.63 23.08 -6.34
CA GLU A 439 -4.55 24.35 -7.05
C GLU A 439 -5.42 25.45 -6.42
N GLU A 440 -6.47 25.10 -5.68
CA GLU A 440 -7.37 26.08 -5.06
C GLU A 440 -6.71 26.73 -3.84
N GLU A 441 -6.06 25.92 -3.01
CA GLU A 441 -5.40 26.37 -1.77
C GLU A 441 -3.90 26.65 -1.96
N ASN A 442 -3.34 26.34 -3.14
CA ASN A 442 -1.92 26.49 -3.46
C ASN A 442 -1.02 25.72 -2.47
N ILE A 443 -1.35 24.43 -2.27
CA ILE A 443 -0.66 23.50 -1.36
C ILE A 443 -0.21 22.27 -2.14
N ALA A 444 1.04 21.85 -1.92
CA ALA A 444 1.52 20.56 -2.39
C ALA A 444 1.41 19.51 -1.28
N ILE A 445 0.72 18.41 -1.57
CA ILE A 445 0.61 17.25 -0.71
C ILE A 445 1.77 16.31 -1.05
N CYS A 446 2.70 16.15 -0.12
CA CYS A 446 3.94 15.43 -0.34
C CYS A 446 4.07 14.24 0.63
N ARG A 447 5.07 13.38 0.37
CA ARG A 447 5.54 12.35 1.30
C ARG A 447 7.03 12.46 1.53
N SER A 448 7.47 12.20 2.75
CA SER A 448 8.90 12.08 3.06
C SER A 448 9.39 10.65 2.91
N TYR A 449 10.67 10.42 3.19
CA TYR A 449 11.21 9.08 3.33
C TYR A 449 10.49 8.24 4.40
N ALA A 450 9.79 8.89 5.34
CA ALA A 450 9.08 8.23 6.43
C ALA A 450 7.69 7.71 6.05
N ASP A 451 7.17 8.11 4.88
CA ASP A 451 5.75 7.98 4.58
C ASP A 451 5.49 7.13 3.34
N ALA A 452 4.85 5.97 3.53
CA ALA A 452 4.34 5.15 2.45
C ALA A 452 3.05 5.75 1.84
N PRO A 453 2.84 5.66 0.51
CA PRO A 453 1.62 6.12 -0.14
C PRO A 453 0.38 5.46 0.47
N GLU A 454 -0.71 6.24 0.58
CA GLU A 454 -2.06 5.81 1.03
C GLU A 454 -2.18 5.29 2.47
N ILE A 455 -1.06 5.02 3.16
CA ILE A 455 -1.05 4.25 4.41
C ILE A 455 -0.54 5.10 5.58
N ASP A 456 0.44 5.96 5.35
CA ASP A 456 1.02 6.83 6.36
C ASP A 456 0.54 8.28 6.15
N GLY A 457 1.16 9.24 6.83
CA GLY A 457 0.77 10.65 6.76
C GLY A 457 1.42 11.41 5.60
N HIS A 458 1.17 12.71 5.57
CA HIS A 458 1.63 13.62 4.54
C HIS A 458 2.55 14.70 5.09
N VAL A 459 3.29 15.31 4.18
CA VAL A 459 3.93 16.61 4.39
C VAL A 459 3.19 17.62 3.53
N TYR A 460 2.45 18.53 4.17
CA TYR A 460 1.76 19.61 3.47
C TYR A 460 2.73 20.79 3.31
N VAL A 461 2.96 21.18 2.07
CA VAL A 461 3.85 22.29 1.73
C VAL A 461 3.02 23.44 1.17
N ASP A 462 2.93 24.54 1.92
CA ASP A 462 2.18 25.73 1.50
C ASP A 462 3.05 26.70 0.68
N ASN A 463 2.42 27.76 0.14
CA ASN A 463 3.10 28.84 -0.60
C ASN A 463 3.91 28.35 -1.81
N ILE A 464 3.49 27.25 -2.43
CA ILE A 464 4.14 26.75 -3.65
C ILE A 464 4.02 27.76 -4.78
N ASP A 465 4.93 27.68 -5.75
CA ASP A 465 4.84 28.43 -6.99
C ASP A 465 4.69 27.50 -8.20
N ALA A 466 4.55 28.08 -9.39
CA ALA A 466 4.35 27.34 -10.63
C ALA A 466 5.52 26.42 -11.04
N SER A 467 6.66 26.45 -10.33
CA SER A 467 7.76 25.53 -10.58
C SER A 467 7.54 24.16 -9.96
N VAL A 468 6.71 24.05 -8.92
CA VAL A 468 6.42 22.80 -8.21
C VAL A 468 5.54 21.89 -9.07
N LYS A 469 5.93 20.62 -9.21
CA LYS A 469 5.21 19.63 -10.03
C LYS A 469 5.07 18.30 -9.31
N VAL A 470 3.94 17.63 -9.54
CA VAL A 470 3.72 16.24 -9.12
C VAL A 470 4.83 15.34 -9.66
N GLY A 471 5.36 14.49 -8.78
CA GLY A 471 6.44 13.56 -9.08
C GLY A 471 7.85 14.15 -9.02
N GLU A 472 8.00 15.41 -8.60
CA GLU A 472 9.29 16.04 -8.32
C GLU A 472 9.61 16.04 -6.83
N PHE A 473 10.90 16.16 -6.52
CA PHE A 473 11.37 16.26 -5.14
C PHE A 473 11.51 17.73 -4.74
N LEU A 474 11.05 18.05 -3.53
CA LEU A 474 11.29 19.31 -2.85
C LEU A 474 12.20 19.09 -1.64
N THR A 475 12.95 20.12 -1.29
CA THR A 475 13.67 20.18 -0.01
C THR A 475 12.97 21.22 0.84
N VAL A 476 12.40 20.82 1.97
CA VAL A 476 11.57 21.68 2.82
C VAL A 476 12.02 21.60 4.27
N THR A 477 11.94 22.71 5.01
CA THR A 477 12.14 22.72 6.46
C THR A 477 10.79 22.61 7.14
N ILE A 478 10.62 21.61 8.00
CA ILE A 478 9.39 21.39 8.74
C ILE A 478 9.22 22.50 9.78
N ASP A 479 8.07 23.17 9.79
CA ASP A 479 7.75 24.26 10.73
C ASP A 479 6.76 23.82 11.82
N GLU A 480 5.86 22.91 11.48
CA GLU A 480 4.83 22.39 12.39
C GLU A 480 4.58 20.88 12.14
N ALA A 481 4.03 20.23 13.16
CA ALA A 481 3.63 18.83 13.13
C ALA A 481 2.34 18.64 13.94
N ASN A 482 1.45 17.75 13.49
CA ASN A 482 0.33 17.25 14.28
C ASN A 482 0.58 15.77 14.65
N GLU A 483 -0.48 15.03 14.99
CA GLU A 483 -0.38 13.63 15.38
C GLU A 483 0.13 12.70 14.28
N TYR A 484 -0.12 13.00 12.99
CA TYR A 484 0.18 12.09 11.88
C TYR A 484 0.85 12.72 10.65
N ASP A 485 0.80 14.04 10.53
CA ASP A 485 1.23 14.85 9.40
C ASP A 485 2.25 15.93 9.81
N LEU A 486 3.02 16.36 8.83
CA LEU A 486 3.98 17.45 8.94
C LEU A 486 3.57 18.61 8.05
N PHE A 487 4.00 19.81 8.42
CA PHE A 487 3.76 21.03 7.69
C PHE A 487 5.08 21.74 7.40
N ALA A 488 5.13 22.40 6.25
CA ALA A 488 6.27 23.20 5.85
C ALA A 488 5.81 24.32 4.92
N SER A 489 6.63 25.37 4.84
CA SER A 489 6.46 26.43 3.84
C SER A 489 7.46 26.29 2.70
N PHE A 490 7.00 26.40 1.45
CA PHE A 490 7.89 26.39 0.31
C PHE A 490 8.80 27.62 0.32
N THR A 491 10.11 27.40 0.24
CA THR A 491 11.09 28.46 0.06
C THR A 491 11.84 28.20 -1.24
N ALA A 492 11.57 29.01 -2.26
CA ALA A 492 12.33 28.95 -3.49
C ALA A 492 13.80 29.23 -3.16
N GLU A 493 14.70 28.27 -3.40
CA GLU A 493 16.13 28.54 -3.36
C GLU A 493 16.41 29.64 -4.40
N LEU A 494 16.86 30.81 -3.93
CA LEU A 494 17.44 31.84 -4.79
C LEU A 494 18.72 31.23 -5.39
N LEU A 495 18.59 30.66 -6.59
CA LEU A 495 19.68 30.14 -7.42
C LEU A 495 20.82 31.15 -7.58
#